data_AF-A0A149U4L4-F1
#
_entry.id   AF-A0A149U4L4-F1
#
_cell.length_a   1.000
_cell.length_b   1.000
_cell.length_c   1.000
_cell.angle_alpha   90.00
_cell.angle_beta   90.00
_cell.angle_gamma   90.00
#
_symmetry.space_group_name_H-M   'P 1'
#
loop_
_entity.id
_entity.type
_entity.pdbx_description
1 polymer ?
#
loop_
_entity_poly.entity_id
_entity_poly.type
_entity_poly.pdbx_seq_one_letter_code
_entity_poly.pdbx_strand_id
1 'polypeptide(L)'
;MTPEAIAQQVQMQLHEIVEAKGSRSGLKQTFASIARKTGLTDGQIKRLFYGEWSVIPAHIFLSVERLYRNHLDQMRAQAEHQAALYRARSEEWDRKWGDYSSNGTSASPAGVPVVRSTAPSISESLHNG
;
A
#
# COMPACT_ATOMS: atom_id res chain seq x y z
N MET A 1 -22.46 20.20 -1.69
CA MET A 1 -21.59 19.62 -2.73
C MET A 1 -21.97 20.24 -4.05
N THR A 2 -21.04 20.84 -4.78
CA THR A 2 -21.35 21.48 -6.08
C THR A 2 -21.38 20.44 -7.20
N PRO A 3 -22.13 20.67 -8.29
CA PRO A 3 -22.13 19.76 -9.45
C PRO A 3 -20.72 19.53 -10.03
N GLU A 4 -19.90 20.58 -10.03
CA GLU A 4 -18.51 20.52 -10.50
C GLU A 4 -17.64 19.60 -9.62
N ALA A 5 -17.78 19.70 -8.29
CA ALA A 5 -17.06 18.81 -7.39
C ALA A 5 -17.45 17.34 -7.59
N ILE A 6 -18.74 17.07 -7.88
CA ILE A 6 -19.21 15.72 -8.21
C ILE A 6 -18.60 15.24 -9.53
N ALA A 7 -18.52 16.10 -10.55
CA ALA A 7 -17.92 15.77 -11.83
C ALA A 7 -16.43 15.43 -11.70
N GLN A 8 -15.68 16.26 -10.96
CA GLN A 8 -14.28 16.03 -10.66
C GLN A 8 -14.07 14.73 -9.87
N GLN A 9 -14.92 14.45 -8.87
CA GLN A 9 -14.85 13.20 -8.12
C GLN A 9 -15.05 11.98 -9.02
N VAL A 10 -16.09 11.98 -9.87
CA VAL A 10 -16.36 10.86 -10.78
C VAL A 10 -15.19 10.66 -11.76
N GLN A 11 -14.62 11.74 -12.26
CA GLN A 11 -13.46 11.69 -13.13
C GLN A 11 -12.27 11.03 -12.40
N MET A 12 -11.92 11.52 -11.21
CA MET A 12 -10.84 10.97 -10.39
C MET A 12 -11.03 9.46 -10.12
N GLN A 13 -12.23 9.05 -9.71
CA GLN A 13 -12.55 7.64 -9.46
C GLN A 13 -12.33 6.76 -10.71
N LEU A 14 -12.70 7.25 -11.89
CA LEU A 14 -12.49 6.52 -13.14
C LEU A 14 -11.00 6.42 -13.50
N HIS A 15 -10.21 7.46 -13.27
CA HIS A 15 -8.76 7.42 -13.47
C HIS A 15 -8.10 6.39 -12.56
N GLU A 16 -8.41 6.38 -11.27
CA GLU A 16 -7.86 5.39 -10.33
C GLU A 16 -8.18 3.95 -10.75
N ILE A 17 -9.44 3.68 -11.15
CA ILE A 17 -9.84 2.35 -11.64
C ILE A 17 -9.06 1.95 -12.90
N VAL A 18 -8.82 2.91 -13.79
CA VAL A 18 -8.10 2.67 -15.05
C VAL A 18 -6.61 2.41 -14.79
N GLU A 19 -5.99 3.22 -13.94
CA GLU A 19 -4.58 3.11 -13.56
C GLU A 19 -4.29 1.80 -12.82
N ALA A 20 -5.19 1.37 -11.92
CA ALA A 20 -5.04 0.13 -11.16
C ALA A 20 -5.02 -1.14 -12.05
N LYS A 21 -5.56 -1.07 -13.27
CA LYS A 21 -5.46 -2.19 -14.22
C LYS A 21 -4.11 -2.27 -14.94
N GLY A 22 -3.32 -1.21 -14.88
CA GLY A 22 -1.97 -1.14 -15.43
C GLY A 22 -1.91 -1.19 -16.96
N SER A 23 -0.68 -1.12 -17.48
CA SER A 23 -0.36 -1.10 -18.91
C SER A 23 -0.67 -2.40 -19.66
N ARG A 24 -1.09 -3.48 -18.96
CA ARG A 24 -1.47 -4.76 -19.58
C ARG A 24 -2.81 -4.72 -20.31
N SER A 25 -3.70 -3.81 -19.94
CA SER A 25 -5.00 -3.64 -20.61
C SER A 25 -5.08 -2.24 -21.22
N GLY A 26 -5.25 -2.16 -22.54
CA GLY A 26 -5.43 -0.88 -23.21
C GLY A 26 -6.70 -0.15 -22.75
N LEU A 27 -6.69 1.18 -22.80
CA LEU A 27 -7.82 2.03 -22.38
C LEU A 27 -9.18 1.58 -22.94
N LYS A 28 -9.22 1.20 -24.21
CA LYS A 28 -10.44 0.69 -24.88
C LYS A 28 -11.01 -0.55 -24.19
N GLN A 29 -10.16 -1.48 -23.78
CA GLN A 29 -10.58 -2.69 -23.09
C GLN A 29 -11.07 -2.37 -21.67
N THR A 30 -10.43 -1.40 -21.02
CA THR A 30 -10.84 -0.93 -19.69
C THR A 30 -12.20 -0.24 -19.75
N PHE A 31 -12.44 0.66 -20.70
CA PHE A 31 -13.75 1.28 -20.89
C PHE A 31 -14.83 0.25 -21.23
N ALA A 32 -14.55 -0.71 -22.10
CA ALA A 32 -15.48 -1.80 -22.38
C ALA A 32 -15.77 -2.67 -21.14
N SER A 33 -14.80 -2.85 -20.25
CA SER A 33 -15.01 -3.51 -18.96
C SER A 33 -15.86 -2.67 -18.01
N ILE A 34 -15.67 -1.36 -17.96
CA ILE A 34 -16.44 -0.44 -17.11
C ILE A 34 -17.89 -0.38 -17.61
N ALA A 35 -18.11 -0.31 -18.93
CA ALA A 35 -19.42 -0.35 -19.56
C ALA A 35 -20.23 -1.56 -19.12
N ARG A 36 -19.63 -2.76 -19.19
CA ARG A 36 -20.27 -4.01 -18.75
C ARG A 36 -20.62 -4.03 -17.28
N LYS A 37 -19.83 -3.37 -16.41
CA LYS A 37 -20.07 -3.36 -14.96
C LYS A 37 -21.10 -2.30 -14.53
N THR A 38 -21.22 -1.21 -15.28
CA THR A 38 -22.02 -0.03 -14.90
C THR A 38 -23.30 0.12 -15.71
N GLY A 39 -23.41 -0.57 -16.85
CA GLY A 39 -24.48 -0.37 -17.83
C GLY A 39 -24.34 0.91 -18.66
N LEU A 40 -23.28 1.69 -18.46
CA LEU A 40 -23.01 2.89 -19.23
C LEU A 40 -22.45 2.56 -20.62
N THR A 41 -22.72 3.42 -21.59
CA THR A 41 -22.13 3.31 -22.92
C THR A 41 -20.65 3.73 -22.90
N ASP A 42 -19.88 3.21 -23.86
CA ASP A 42 -18.46 3.60 -24.04
C ASP A 42 -18.29 5.12 -24.22
N GLY A 43 -19.22 5.77 -24.94
CA GLY A 43 -19.25 7.22 -25.10
C GLY A 43 -19.45 7.96 -23.79
N GLN A 44 -20.40 7.52 -22.95
CA GLN A 44 -20.62 8.13 -21.62
C GLN A 44 -19.38 8.01 -20.73
N ILE A 45 -18.73 6.84 -20.73
CA ILE A 45 -17.53 6.60 -19.93
C ILE A 45 -16.38 7.50 -20.40
N LYS A 46 -16.16 7.62 -21.71
CA LYS A 46 -15.14 8.51 -22.27
C LYS A 46 -15.37 9.96 -21.86
N ARG A 47 -16.62 10.44 -21.98
CA ARG A 47 -16.97 11.81 -21.59
C ARG A 47 -16.71 12.07 -20.11
N LEU A 48 -17.05 11.12 -19.23
CA LEU A 48 -16.74 11.22 -17.81
C LEU A 48 -15.22 11.21 -17.55
N PHE A 49 -14.49 10.31 -18.21
CA PHE A 49 -13.04 10.16 -18.05
C PHE A 49 -12.26 11.41 -18.50
N TYR A 50 -12.67 12.01 -19.62
CA TYR A 50 -12.05 13.23 -20.16
C TYR A 50 -12.64 14.52 -19.56
N GLY A 51 -13.59 14.43 -18.62
CA GLY A 51 -14.14 15.61 -17.93
C GLY A 51 -15.08 16.46 -18.80
N GLU A 52 -15.69 15.87 -19.83
CA GLU A 52 -16.60 16.59 -20.75
C GLU A 52 -17.99 16.87 -20.15
N TRP A 53 -18.29 16.37 -18.94
CA TRP A 53 -19.58 16.58 -18.27
C TRP A 53 -19.46 17.57 -17.12
N SER A 54 -20.13 18.72 -17.27
CA SER A 54 -20.27 19.71 -16.20
C SER A 54 -21.31 19.33 -15.15
N VAL A 55 -22.30 18.51 -15.51
CA VAL A 55 -23.34 18.00 -14.62
C VAL A 55 -23.58 16.52 -14.93
N ILE A 56 -23.54 15.68 -13.89
CA ILE A 56 -23.70 14.23 -14.00
C ILE A 56 -25.11 13.84 -13.52
N PRO A 57 -25.92 13.14 -14.33
CA PRO A 57 -27.17 12.57 -13.88
C PRO A 57 -26.97 11.62 -12.69
N ALA A 58 -27.87 11.68 -11.70
CA ALA A 58 -27.72 10.93 -10.44
C ALA A 58 -27.52 9.42 -10.64
N HIS A 59 -28.26 8.79 -11.56
CA HIS A 59 -28.12 7.35 -11.82
C HIS A 59 -26.73 6.98 -12.35
N ILE A 60 -26.06 7.87 -13.09
CA ILE A 60 -24.72 7.65 -13.61
C ILE A 60 -23.69 7.79 -12.51
N PHE A 61 -23.84 8.82 -11.67
CA PHE A 61 -23.03 8.98 -10.47
C PHE A 61 -23.08 7.72 -9.59
N LEU A 62 -24.29 7.24 -9.27
CA LEU A 62 -24.47 6.04 -8.43
C LEU A 62 -23.84 4.79 -9.05
N SER A 63 -23.93 4.62 -10.38
CA SER A 63 -23.29 3.50 -11.07
C SER A 63 -21.77 3.55 -10.97
N VAL A 64 -21.15 4.73 -11.13
CA VAL A 64 -19.69 4.89 -10.99
C VAL A 64 -19.27 4.74 -9.53
N GLU A 65 -19.99 5.34 -8.60
CA GLU A 65 -19.68 5.24 -7.17
C GLU A 65 -19.71 3.79 -6.68
N ARG A 66 -20.74 3.03 -7.08
CA ARG A 66 -20.81 1.59 -6.78
C ARG A 66 -19.64 0.82 -7.36
N LEU A 67 -19.26 1.11 -8.61
CA LEU A 67 -18.09 0.49 -9.23
C LEU A 67 -16.80 0.80 -8.46
N TYR A 68 -16.64 2.05 -8.03
CA TYR A 68 -15.47 2.51 -7.30
C TYR A 68 -15.35 1.85 -5.91
N ARG A 69 -16.45 1.77 -5.16
CA ARG A 69 -16.46 1.04 -3.87
C ARG A 69 -16.04 -0.42 -4.03
N ASN A 70 -16.59 -1.11 -5.04
CA ASN A 70 -16.19 -2.49 -5.35
C ASN A 70 -14.71 -2.60 -5.73
N HIS A 71 -14.16 -1.57 -6.39
CA HIS A 71 -12.74 -1.52 -6.73
C HIS A 71 -11.87 -1.40 -5.48
N LEU A 72 -12.23 -0.52 -4.54
CA LEU A 72 -11.53 -0.38 -3.26
C LEU A 72 -11.55 -1.67 -2.43
N ASP A 73 -12.70 -2.37 -2.38
CA ASP A 73 -12.80 -3.65 -1.69
C ASP A 73 -11.88 -4.71 -2.30
N GLN A 74 -11.77 -4.73 -3.63
CA GLN A 74 -10.83 -5.63 -4.33
C GLN A 74 -9.37 -5.30 -4.01
N MET A 75 -9.00 -4.02 -4.02
CA MET A 75 -7.64 -3.59 -3.67
C MET A 75 -7.31 -3.94 -2.21
N ARG A 76 -8.26 -3.76 -1.29
CA ARG A 76 -8.10 -4.15 0.11
C ARG A 76 -7.86 -5.65 0.27
N ALA A 77 -8.70 -6.48 -0.35
CA ALA A 77 -8.55 -7.93 -0.30
C ALA A 77 -7.20 -8.39 -0.89
N GLN A 78 -6.74 -7.75 -1.97
CA GLN A 78 -5.42 -8.04 -2.55
C GLN A 78 -4.28 -7.65 -1.62
N ALA A 79 -4.35 -6.47 -1.00
CA ALA A 79 -3.34 -6.02 -0.05
C ALA A 79 -3.28 -6.93 1.19
N GLU A 80 -4.43 -7.33 1.72
CA GLU A 80 -4.52 -8.28 2.84
C GLU A 80 -3.92 -9.64 2.48
N HIS A 81 -4.22 -10.15 1.28
CA HIS A 81 -3.63 -11.39 0.79
C HIS A 81 -2.11 -11.30 0.65
N GLN A 82 -1.59 -10.20 0.09
CA GLN A 82 -0.14 -9.98 0.00
C GLN A 82 0.50 -9.91 1.39
N ALA A 83 -0.11 -9.18 2.33
CA ALA A 83 0.37 -9.11 3.71
C ALA A 83 0.36 -10.47 4.41
N ALA A 84 -0.61 -11.34 4.11
CA ALA A 84 -0.65 -12.71 4.61
C ALA A 84 0.49 -13.56 4.04
N LEU A 85 0.80 -13.44 2.74
CA LEU A 85 1.95 -14.11 2.12
C LEU A 85 3.28 -13.67 2.74
N TYR A 86 3.43 -12.37 3.01
CA TYR A 86 4.63 -11.86 3.69
C TYR A 86 4.75 -12.42 5.11
N ARG A 87 3.66 -12.39 5.90
CA ARG A 87 3.65 -12.97 7.26
C ARG A 87 4.05 -14.45 7.24
N ALA A 88 3.45 -15.24 6.35
CA ALA A 88 3.78 -16.66 6.22
C ALA A 88 5.25 -16.90 5.84
N ARG A 89 5.81 -16.08 4.93
CA ARG A 89 7.22 -16.17 4.53
C ARG A 89 8.15 -15.77 5.68
N SER A 90 7.81 -14.73 6.44
CA SER A 90 8.58 -14.30 7.60
C SER A 90 8.60 -15.37 8.69
N GLU A 91 7.46 -15.98 8.99
CA GLU A 91 7.37 -17.10 9.94
C GLU A 91 8.21 -18.32 9.50
N GLU A 92 8.23 -18.61 8.19
CA GLU A 92 9.08 -19.67 7.64
C GLU A 92 10.57 -19.34 7.77
N TRP A 93 10.94 -18.08 7.54
CA TRP A 93 12.31 -17.60 7.72
C TRP A 93 12.76 -17.70 9.18
N ASP A 94 11.95 -17.20 10.11
CA ASP A 94 12.22 -17.26 11.55
C ASP A 94 12.31 -18.71 12.03
N ARG A 95 11.50 -19.63 11.52
CA ARG A 95 11.61 -21.06 11.84
C ARG A 95 12.90 -21.68 11.30
N LYS A 96 13.36 -21.27 10.12
CA LYS A 96 14.55 -21.85 9.47
C LYS A 96 15.85 -21.26 10.02
N TRP A 97 15.85 -19.99 10.41
CA TRP A 97 17.06 -19.22 10.69
C TRP A 97 17.05 -18.48 12.04
N GLY A 98 15.91 -18.45 12.75
CA GLY A 98 15.76 -17.71 14.02
C GLY A 98 16.69 -18.19 15.13
N ASP A 99 17.05 -19.46 15.14
CA ASP A 99 17.99 -20.04 16.12
C ASP A 99 19.45 -19.64 15.86
N TYR A 100 19.81 -19.22 14.64
CA TYR A 100 21.18 -18.78 14.33
C TYR A 100 21.49 -17.37 14.87
N SER A 101 20.47 -16.61 15.31
CA SER A 101 20.64 -15.27 15.90
C SER A 101 20.72 -15.27 17.43
N SER A 102 20.75 -16.45 18.07
CA SER A 102 20.94 -16.58 19.52
C SER A 102 22.10 -17.52 19.86
N ASN A 103 23.30 -17.20 19.37
CA ASN A 103 24.54 -17.59 20.07
C ASN A 103 25.17 -16.36 20.75
N GLY A 104 24.34 -15.67 21.54
CA GLY A 104 24.78 -14.97 22.75
C GLY A 104 24.75 -15.92 23.96
N THR A 105 25.07 -17.20 23.77
CA THR A 105 25.30 -18.13 24.87
C THR A 105 26.68 -17.82 25.44
N SER A 106 26.79 -16.81 26.29
CA SER A 106 27.82 -16.83 27.33
C SER A 106 27.46 -17.99 28.24
N ALA A 107 27.97 -19.18 27.89
CA ALA A 107 28.16 -20.24 28.86
C ALA A 107 28.94 -19.60 30.01
N SER A 108 28.26 -19.34 31.12
CA SER A 108 28.89 -18.98 32.38
C SER A 108 29.81 -20.14 32.75
N PRO A 109 31.15 -19.99 32.73
CA PRO A 109 31.99 -20.94 33.41
C PRO A 109 31.80 -20.65 34.88
N ALA A 110 31.50 -21.72 35.62
CA ALA A 110 31.39 -21.70 37.06
C ALA A 110 32.53 -20.87 37.70
N GLY A 111 32.13 -19.93 38.56
CA GLY A 111 32.96 -19.42 39.66
C GLY A 111 34.14 -18.53 39.29
N VAL A 112 33.89 -17.23 39.09
CA VAL A 112 34.87 -16.19 39.48
C VAL A 112 34.08 -14.98 40.01
N PRO A 113 34.35 -14.49 41.24
CA PRO A 113 33.58 -13.40 41.81
C PRO A 113 33.86 -12.09 41.08
N VAL A 114 32.79 -11.32 40.89
CA VAL A 114 32.77 -9.95 40.37
C VAL A 114 33.72 -9.08 41.19
N VAL A 115 34.87 -8.72 40.62
CA VAL A 115 35.69 -7.62 41.12
C VAL A 115 35.26 -6.37 40.37
N ARG A 116 34.47 -5.54 41.06
CA ARG A 116 34.32 -4.12 40.73
C ARG A 116 35.72 -3.48 40.78
N SER A 117 36.19 -2.96 39.66
CA SER A 117 37.27 -1.98 39.62
C SER A 117 36.83 -0.78 38.81
N THR A 118 36.34 0.21 39.55
CA THR A 118 36.74 1.61 39.52
C THR A 118 37.33 2.15 38.21
N ALA A 119 36.64 3.15 37.67
CA ALA A 119 37.10 4.00 36.57
C ALA A 119 38.49 4.62 36.83
N PRO A 120 39.24 4.94 35.77
CA PRO A 120 40.11 6.11 35.74
C PRO A 120 39.61 7.09 34.66
N SER A 121 39.13 8.25 35.08
CA SER A 121 39.90 9.52 35.13
C SER A 121 40.25 10.05 33.74
N ILE A 122 39.45 11.03 33.33
CA ILE A 122 39.78 12.00 32.29
C ILE A 122 40.98 12.81 32.78
N SER A 123 42.06 12.84 32.00
CA SER A 123 43.11 13.85 32.13
C SER A 123 43.37 14.47 30.76
N GLU A 124 42.90 15.70 30.63
CA GLU A 124 43.47 16.70 29.74
C GLU A 124 44.97 16.85 29.98
N SER A 125 45.76 16.91 28.90
CA SER A 125 46.95 17.76 28.87
C SER A 125 47.32 18.13 27.44
N LEU A 126 47.39 19.45 27.23
CA LEU A 126 47.87 20.17 26.06
C LEU A 126 49.35 19.90 25.72
N HIS A 127 49.67 20.21 24.46
CA HIS A 127 50.87 20.90 23.94
C HIS A 127 52.01 20.12 23.25
N ASN A 128 52.14 20.46 21.96
CA ASN A 128 53.29 20.71 21.08
C ASN A 128 54.49 19.76 20.97
N GLY A 129 54.74 19.41 19.71
CA GLY A 129 56.05 19.21 19.07
C GLY A 129 55.90 19.43 17.58
#